data_AF-A0A7Z0WDF1-F1
#
_entry.id   AF-A0A7Z0WDF1-F1
#
_cell.length_a   1.000
_cell.length_b   1.000
_cell.length_c   1.000
_cell.angle_alpha   90.00
_cell.angle_beta   90.00
_cell.angle_gamma   90.00
#
_symmetry.space_group_name_H-M   'P 1'
#
loop_
_entity.id
_entity.type
_entity.pdbx_description
1 polymer ?
#
loop_
_entity_poly.entity_id
_entity_poly.type
_entity_poly.pdbx_seq_one_letter_code
_entity_poly.pdbx_strand_id
1 'polypeptide(L)'
;MPVEPRFRDQIRCLVLKDRRTKALNDALSPEDRIAFNGFLVSVTAVLVGPRLANPSDINDIARFSKQVATAHRRERRPVNEFVIEEILREIYGFPPLFRTFQPPPAALSNAGAAIVRHLTNTDARVAATIDHILDTAEDFHERRVRR
;
A
#
# COMPACT_ATOMS: atom_id res chain seq x y z
N MET A 1 18.17 -0.35 -1.73
CA MET A 1 18.20 -1.45 -2.71
C MET A 1 17.32 -1.02 -3.88
N PRO A 2 17.77 -1.15 -5.15
CA PRO A 2 16.95 -0.79 -6.30
C PRO A 2 15.71 -1.69 -6.36
N VAL A 3 14.59 -1.13 -6.80
CA VAL A 3 13.32 -1.88 -6.91
C VAL A 3 13.40 -2.78 -8.13
N GLU A 4 13.02 -4.05 -7.98
CA GLU A 4 13.00 -4.95 -9.12
C GLU A 4 11.92 -4.56 -10.15
N PRO A 5 12.24 -4.54 -11.46
CA PRO A 5 11.28 -4.17 -12.51
C PRO A 5 9.97 -5.00 -12.48
N ARG A 6 10.05 -6.28 -12.08
CA ARG A 6 8.88 -7.15 -11.95
C ARG A 6 7.90 -6.68 -10.86
N PHE A 7 8.40 -6.05 -9.78
CA PHE A 7 7.53 -5.51 -8.74
C PHE A 7 6.75 -4.29 -9.26
N ARG A 8 7.39 -3.44 -10.07
CA ARG A 8 6.72 -2.35 -10.79
C ARG A 8 5.64 -2.88 -11.73
N ASP A 9 5.94 -3.90 -12.53
CA ASP A 9 4.95 -4.53 -13.44
C ASP A 9 3.78 -5.12 -12.66
N GLN A 10 4.02 -5.76 -11.52
CA GLN A 10 2.96 -6.32 -10.69
C GLN A 10 2.03 -5.25 -10.11
N ILE A 11 2.56 -4.13 -9.63
CA ILE A 11 1.73 -2.99 -9.17
C ILE A 11 0.97 -2.37 -10.34
N ARG A 12 1.61 -2.21 -11.51
CA ARG A 12 0.93 -1.70 -12.71
C ARG A 12 -0.21 -2.62 -13.11
N CYS A 13 0.00 -3.95 -13.11
CA CYS A 13 -1.04 -4.94 -13.36
C CYS A 13 -2.18 -4.81 -12.34
N LEU A 14 -1.88 -4.64 -11.05
CA LEU A 14 -2.89 -4.46 -10.01
C LEU A 14 -3.76 -3.22 -10.26
N VAL A 15 -3.15 -2.08 -10.61
CA VAL A 15 -3.85 -0.81 -10.88
C VAL A 15 -4.63 -0.86 -12.19
N LEU A 16 -4.07 -1.44 -13.24
CA LEU A 16 -4.73 -1.56 -14.54
C LEU A 16 -5.73 -2.73 -14.60
N LYS A 17 -5.92 -3.46 -13.50
CA LYS A 17 -6.78 -4.66 -13.42
C LYS A 17 -6.42 -5.72 -14.47
N ASP A 18 -5.13 -5.88 -14.74
CA ASP A 18 -4.61 -6.88 -15.67
C ASP A 18 -4.86 -8.29 -15.11
N ARG A 19 -5.30 -9.21 -15.97
CA ARG A 19 -5.50 -10.63 -15.63
C ARG A 19 -4.25 -11.32 -15.07
N ARG A 20 -3.06 -10.80 -15.37
CA ARG A 20 -1.77 -11.32 -14.91
C ARG A 20 -1.54 -11.12 -13.40
N THR A 21 -2.27 -10.22 -12.73
CA THR A 21 -2.04 -9.87 -11.31
C THR A 21 -2.01 -11.09 -10.40
N LYS A 22 -2.91 -12.07 -10.59
CA LYS A 22 -2.93 -13.29 -9.78
C LYS A 22 -1.68 -14.15 -10.00
N ALA A 23 -1.33 -14.40 -11.25
CA ALA A 23 -0.18 -15.23 -11.60
C ALA A 23 1.14 -14.60 -11.12
N LEU A 24 1.29 -13.28 -11.25
CA LEU A 24 2.45 -12.55 -10.73
C LEU A 24 2.58 -12.67 -9.22
N ASN A 25 1.47 -12.54 -8.50
CA ASN A 25 1.45 -12.69 -7.04
C ASN A 25 1.78 -14.12 -6.58
N ASP A 26 1.27 -15.13 -7.30
CA ASP A 26 1.49 -16.53 -6.96
C ASP A 26 2.94 -16.96 -7.25
N ALA A 27 3.61 -16.32 -8.21
CA ALA A 27 5.00 -16.58 -8.57
C ALA A 27 6.04 -16.00 -7.60
N LEU A 28 5.64 -15.16 -6.63
CA LEU A 28 6.58 -14.56 -5.67
C LEU A 28 7.08 -15.59 -4.65
N SER A 29 8.41 -15.76 -4.59
CA SER A 29 9.09 -16.48 -3.51
C SER A 29 8.87 -15.78 -2.14
N PRO A 30 9.11 -16.46 -1.01
CA PRO A 30 8.99 -15.84 0.31
C PRO A 30 9.85 -14.57 0.49
N GLU A 31 11.08 -14.56 -0.03
CA GLU A 31 11.99 -13.40 0.04
C GLU A 31 11.48 -12.27 -0.87
N ASP A 32 11.06 -12.61 -2.09
CA ASP A 32 10.48 -11.62 -3.01
C ASP A 32 9.20 -11.01 -2.47
N ARG A 33 8.39 -11.77 -1.71
CA ARG A 33 7.21 -11.23 -1.03
C ARG A 33 7.58 -10.16 -0.02
N ILE A 34 8.66 -10.35 0.73
CA ILE A 34 9.12 -9.34 1.70
C ILE A 34 9.53 -8.07 0.96
N ALA A 35 10.37 -8.19 -0.08
CA ALA A 35 10.83 -7.06 -0.89
C ALA A 35 9.66 -6.35 -1.59
N PHE A 36 8.77 -7.11 -2.24
CA PHE A 36 7.56 -6.60 -2.89
C PHE A 36 6.66 -5.87 -1.91
N ASN A 37 6.43 -6.41 -0.71
CA ASN A 37 5.61 -5.74 0.31
C ASN A 37 6.22 -4.42 0.77
N GLY A 38 7.54 -4.37 0.94
CA GLY A 38 8.24 -3.12 1.25
C GLY A 38 8.06 -2.05 0.16
N PHE A 39 8.10 -2.46 -1.11
CA PHE A 39 7.82 -1.55 -2.23
C PHE A 39 6.33 -1.15 -2.29
N LEU A 40 5.40 -2.09 -2.06
CA LEU A 40 3.96 -1.84 -2.01
C LEU A 40 3.59 -0.81 -0.93
N VAL A 41 4.24 -0.84 0.23
CA VAL A 41 4.08 0.20 1.26
C VAL A 41 4.52 1.57 0.73
N SER A 42 5.59 1.63 -0.05
CA SER A 42 6.10 2.87 -0.66
C SER A 42 5.14 3.43 -1.73
N VAL A 43 4.55 2.56 -2.55
CA VAL A 43 3.48 2.93 -3.49
C VAL A 43 2.25 3.44 -2.74
N THR A 44 1.86 2.76 -1.66
CA THR A 44 0.74 3.16 -0.82
C THR A 44 0.97 4.55 -0.22
N ALA A 45 2.20 4.87 0.20
CA ALA A 45 2.57 6.20 0.70
C ALA A 45 2.33 7.31 -0.31
N VAL A 46 2.81 7.13 -1.53
CA VAL A 46 2.67 8.11 -2.62
C VAL A 46 1.21 8.31 -2.98
N LEU A 47 0.43 7.23 -2.99
CA LEU A 47 -1.00 7.29 -3.27
C LEU A 47 -1.78 7.97 -2.15
N VAL A 48 -1.45 7.74 -0.89
CA VAL A 48 -2.25 8.29 0.22
C VAL A 48 -1.86 9.73 0.55
N GLY A 49 -0.59 10.12 0.39
CA GLY A 49 -0.08 11.45 0.76
C GLY A 49 -0.95 12.63 0.33
N PRO A 50 -1.30 12.76 -0.96
CA PRO A 50 -2.13 13.87 -1.45
C PRO A 50 -3.58 13.88 -0.92
N ARG A 51 -4.04 12.79 -0.27
CA ARG A 51 -5.42 12.59 0.17
C ARG A 51 -5.61 12.83 1.67
N LEU A 52 -4.52 12.92 2.43
CA LEU A 52 -4.56 13.33 3.82
C LEU A 52 -4.47 14.86 3.86
N ALA A 53 -5.48 15.54 4.42
CA ALA A 53 -5.48 17.00 4.53
C ALA A 53 -4.35 17.46 5.45
N ASN A 54 -4.11 16.71 6.53
CA ASN A 54 -2.86 16.75 7.27
C ASN A 54 -2.34 15.31 7.48
N PRO A 55 -1.24 14.91 6.82
CA PRO A 55 -0.65 13.59 7.02
C PRO A 55 -0.12 13.37 8.44
N SER A 56 -0.07 14.42 9.28
CA SER A 56 0.22 14.33 10.71
C SER A 56 -0.97 14.33 11.65
N ASP A 57 -2.19 14.47 11.15
CA ASP A 57 -3.40 14.35 11.96
C ASP A 57 -3.89 12.91 12.01
N ILE A 58 -3.91 12.37 13.21
CA ILE A 58 -4.40 11.04 13.53
C ILE A 58 -5.88 10.83 13.17
N ASN A 59 -6.70 11.89 13.22
CA ASN A 59 -8.11 11.82 12.88
C ASN A 59 -8.33 11.65 11.38
N ASP A 60 -7.49 12.27 10.55
CA ASP A 60 -7.51 12.09 9.11
C ASP A 60 -7.09 10.67 8.71
N ILE A 61 -6.03 10.16 9.35
CA ILE A 61 -5.57 8.77 9.18
C ILE A 61 -6.67 7.78 9.58
N ALA A 62 -7.30 7.97 10.75
CA ALA A 62 -8.37 7.12 11.23
C ALA A 62 -9.60 7.16 10.30
N ARG A 63 -9.98 8.35 9.81
CA ARG A 63 -11.09 8.52 8.86
C ARG A 63 -10.81 7.78 7.55
N PHE A 64 -9.62 7.96 6.98
CA PHE A 64 -9.22 7.26 5.75
C PHE A 64 -9.18 5.75 5.95
N SER A 65 -8.59 5.27 7.05
CA SER A 65 -8.55 3.85 7.39
C SER A 65 -9.95 3.22 7.46
N LYS A 66 -10.87 3.89 8.15
CA LYS A 66 -12.28 3.46 8.25
C LYS A 66 -12.98 3.43 6.88
N GLN A 67 -12.72 4.39 6.01
CA GLN A 67 -13.28 4.42 4.65
C GLN A 67 -12.82 3.22 3.82
N VAL A 68 -11.52 2.95 3.82
CA VAL A 68 -10.95 1.79 3.09
C VAL A 68 -11.49 0.49 3.68
N ALA A 69 -11.44 0.31 5.01
CA ALA A 69 -11.95 -0.91 5.63
C ALA A 69 -13.45 -1.12 5.35
N THR A 70 -14.26 -0.06 5.39
CA THR A 70 -15.69 -0.12 5.06
C THR A 70 -15.91 -0.58 3.62
N ALA A 71 -15.12 -0.08 2.66
CA ALA A 71 -15.19 -0.50 1.26
C ALA A 71 -14.84 -1.99 1.07
N HIS A 72 -13.99 -2.55 1.93
CA HIS A 72 -13.53 -3.94 1.86
C HIS A 72 -14.27 -4.90 2.81
N ARG A 73 -15.27 -4.44 3.59
CA ARG A 73 -16.01 -5.29 4.55
C ARG A 73 -16.69 -6.51 3.93
N ARG A 74 -17.07 -6.42 2.65
CA ARG A 74 -17.75 -7.50 1.91
C ARG A 74 -16.80 -8.38 1.10
N GLU A 75 -15.50 -8.09 1.10
CA GLU A 75 -14.54 -8.95 0.42
C GLU A 75 -14.29 -10.23 1.21
N ARG A 76 -13.97 -11.32 0.49
CA ARG A 76 -13.67 -12.64 1.08
C ARG A 76 -12.54 -12.61 2.12
N ARG A 77 -11.70 -11.58 2.07
CA ARG A 77 -10.65 -11.27 3.05
C ARG A 77 -10.83 -9.82 3.51
N PRO A 78 -11.62 -9.56 4.56
CA PRO A 78 -11.84 -8.20 5.02
C PRO A 78 -10.54 -7.59 5.54
N VAL A 79 -10.30 -6.34 5.18
CA VAL A 79 -9.13 -5.58 5.63
C VAL A 79 -9.48 -4.89 6.94
N ASN A 80 -8.60 -5.02 7.93
CA ASN A 80 -8.80 -4.44 9.24
C ASN A 80 -8.26 -3.00 9.26
N GLU A 81 -9.03 -2.08 9.87
CA GLU A 81 -8.69 -0.67 10.07
C GLU A 81 -7.31 -0.52 10.77
N PHE A 82 -6.99 -1.41 11.72
CA PHE A 82 -5.69 -1.39 12.41
C PHE A 82 -4.50 -1.66 11.49
N VAL A 83 -4.69 -2.51 10.48
CA VAL A 83 -3.60 -2.88 9.56
C VAL A 83 -3.35 -1.76 8.55
N ILE A 84 -4.41 -1.07 8.11
CA ILE A 84 -4.29 0.13 7.27
C ILE A 84 -3.61 1.26 8.06
N GLU A 85 -4.01 1.47 9.31
CA GLU A 85 -3.39 2.47 10.19
C GLU A 85 -1.89 2.20 10.38
N GLU A 86 -1.50 0.95 10.66
CA GLU A 86 -0.09 0.59 10.84
C GLU A 86 0.75 0.84 9.58
N ILE A 87 0.22 0.57 8.37
CA ILE A 87 0.89 0.93 7.11
C ILE A 87 1.08 2.44 7.01
N LEU A 88 0.03 3.21 7.26
CA LEU A 88 0.10 4.68 7.19
C LEU A 88 1.07 5.24 8.22
N ARG A 89 1.15 4.64 9.41
CA ARG A 89 2.09 5.06 10.45
C ARG A 89 3.53 4.64 10.14
N GLU A 90 3.76 3.47 9.55
CA GLU A 90 5.07 3.09 9.02
C GLU A 90 5.56 4.07 7.95
N ILE A 91 4.64 4.61 7.15
CA ILE A 91 4.92 5.60 6.10
C ILE A 91 5.26 6.98 6.68
N TYR A 92 4.47 7.47 7.65
CA TYR A 92 4.60 8.84 8.16
C TYR A 92 5.37 8.97 9.49
N GLY A 93 5.83 7.86 10.07
CA GLY A 93 6.72 7.86 11.24
C GLY A 93 6.03 8.15 12.58
N PHE A 94 4.75 7.83 12.74
CA PHE A 94 4.02 8.09 13.98
C PHE A 94 4.20 7.00 15.05
N PRO A 95 4.25 7.36 16.35
CA PRO A 95 4.33 6.40 17.44
C PRO A 95 3.08 5.49 17.55
N PRO A 96 3.22 4.24 18.04
CA PRO A 96 2.13 3.27 18.23
C PRO A 96 0.92 3.80 18.99
N LEU A 97 -0.27 3.78 18.36
CA LEU A 97 -1.53 3.94 19.10
C LEU A 97 -1.88 2.68 19.89
N PHE A 98 -1.60 1.51 19.29
CA PHE A 98 -1.80 0.22 19.92
C PHE A 98 -0.43 -0.44 20.12
N ARG A 99 0.15 -0.32 21.32
CA ARG A 99 1.51 -0.75 21.64
C ARG A 99 1.77 -2.26 21.64
N THR A 100 0.78 -3.11 21.35
CA THR A 100 0.84 -4.53 21.79
C THR A 100 0.96 -5.56 20.67
N PHE A 101 0.71 -5.24 19.40
CA PHE A 101 0.82 -6.24 18.32
C PHE A 101 1.41 -5.65 17.05
N GLN A 102 2.60 -6.12 16.66
CA GLN A 102 3.07 -5.93 15.29
C GLN A 102 2.15 -6.76 14.36
N PRO A 103 1.47 -6.13 13.39
CA PRO A 103 0.66 -6.88 12.43
C PRO A 103 1.57 -7.83 11.64
N PRO A 104 1.13 -9.07 11.38
CA PRO A 104 1.93 -10.01 10.61
C PRO A 104 2.18 -9.46 9.19
N PRO A 105 3.34 -9.70 8.56
CA PRO A 105 3.68 -9.15 7.25
C PRO A 105 2.63 -9.40 6.16
N ALA A 106 1.93 -10.54 6.23
CA ALA A 106 0.84 -10.88 5.33
C ALA A 106 -0.38 -9.94 5.47
N ALA A 107 -0.66 -9.44 6.67
CA ALA A 107 -1.73 -8.46 6.88
C ALA A 107 -1.37 -7.13 6.21
N LEU A 108 -0.14 -6.65 6.40
CA LEU A 108 0.35 -5.41 5.76
C LEU A 108 0.28 -5.49 4.23
N SER A 109 0.71 -6.60 3.63
CA SER A 109 0.61 -6.85 2.19
C SER A 109 -0.84 -6.74 1.67
N ASN A 110 -1.77 -7.43 2.33
CA ASN A 110 -3.18 -7.44 1.94
C ASN A 110 -3.81 -6.05 2.04
N ALA A 111 -3.47 -5.29 3.08
CA ALA A 111 -3.98 -3.94 3.25
C ALA A 111 -3.40 -2.95 2.23
N GLY A 112 -2.10 -3.04 1.90
CA GLY A 112 -1.50 -2.22 0.84
C GLY A 112 -2.19 -2.46 -0.51
N ALA A 113 -2.38 -3.72 -0.90
CA ALA A 113 -3.06 -4.06 -2.15
C ALA A 113 -4.53 -3.61 -2.16
N ALA A 114 -5.20 -3.66 -1.00
CA ALA A 114 -6.56 -3.17 -0.86
C ALA A 114 -6.65 -1.64 -0.96
N ILE A 115 -5.73 -0.89 -0.35
CA ILE A 115 -5.67 0.57 -0.47
C ILE A 115 -5.45 0.96 -1.93
N VAL A 116 -4.48 0.33 -2.61
CA VAL A 116 -4.23 0.55 -4.04
C VAL A 116 -5.50 0.27 -4.86
N ARG A 117 -6.18 -0.85 -4.61
CA ARG A 117 -7.42 -1.23 -5.31
C ARG A 117 -8.56 -0.26 -5.03
N HIS A 118 -8.75 0.14 -3.77
CA HIS A 118 -9.77 1.12 -3.38
C HIS A 118 -9.56 2.42 -4.14
N LEU A 119 -8.34 2.98 -4.10
CA LEU A 119 -8.01 4.23 -4.77
C LEU A 119 -8.11 4.14 -6.30
N THR A 120 -7.70 3.01 -6.87
CA THR A 120 -7.88 2.75 -8.30
C THR A 120 -9.36 2.75 -8.71
N ASN A 121 -10.24 2.23 -7.85
CA ASN A 121 -11.67 2.15 -8.12
C ASN A 121 -12.40 3.49 -7.88
N THR A 122 -11.90 4.32 -6.97
CA THR A 122 -12.54 5.58 -6.60
C THR A 122 -11.94 6.81 -7.28
N ASP A 123 -10.74 6.70 -7.87
CA ASP A 123 -10.07 7.79 -8.57
C ASP A 123 -9.41 7.32 -9.87
N ALA A 124 -10.03 7.66 -11.00
CA ALA A 124 -9.54 7.32 -12.33
C ALA A 124 -8.16 7.91 -12.65
N ARG A 125 -7.72 8.97 -11.95
CA ARG A 125 -6.39 9.57 -12.15
C ARG A 125 -5.27 8.61 -11.75
N VAL A 126 -5.52 7.71 -10.79
CA VAL A 126 -4.52 6.73 -10.32
C VAL A 126 -4.02 5.86 -11.47
N ALA A 127 -4.92 5.38 -12.33
CA ALA A 127 -4.54 4.60 -13.50
C ALA A 127 -3.83 5.46 -14.55
N ALA A 128 -4.28 6.70 -14.76
CA ALA A 128 -3.69 7.62 -15.73
C ALA A 128 -2.26 8.07 -15.36
N THR A 129 -1.93 8.14 -14.07
CA THR A 129 -0.64 8.61 -13.58
C THR A 129 0.22 7.50 -12.95
N ILE A 130 -0.08 6.22 -13.22
CA ILE A 130 0.56 5.08 -12.55
C ILE A 130 2.08 5.09 -12.72
N ASP A 131 2.59 5.46 -13.89
CA ASP A 131 4.03 5.46 -14.14
C ASP A 131 4.74 6.51 -13.26
N HIS A 132 4.18 7.71 -13.17
CA HIS A 132 4.70 8.76 -12.29
C HIS A 132 4.60 8.38 -10.80
N ILE A 133 3.52 7.69 -10.40
CA ILE A 133 3.36 7.16 -9.04
C ILE A 133 4.45 6.14 -8.73
N LEU A 134 4.75 5.23 -9.67
CA LEU A 134 5.79 4.22 -9.51
C LEU A 134 7.19 4.82 -9.42
N ASP A 135 7.50 5.83 -10.24
CA ASP A 135 8.78 6.55 -10.18
C ASP A 135 8.96 7.24 -8.82
N THR A 136 7.94 7.96 -8.37
CA THR A 136 7.97 8.62 -7.05
C THR A 136 8.07 7.61 -5.90
N ALA A 137 7.41 6.46 -6.04
CA ALA A 137 7.43 5.41 -5.02
C ALA A 137 8.79 4.71 -4.95
N GLU A 138 9.49 4.55 -6.08
CA GLU A 138 10.84 4.02 -6.14
C GLU A 138 11.83 4.97 -5.45
N ASP A 139 11.80 6.26 -5.78
CA ASP A 139 12.62 7.29 -5.12
C ASP A 139 12.35 7.35 -3.60
N PHE A 140 11.09 7.18 -3.20
CA PHE A 140 10.73 7.11 -1.79
C PHE A 140 11.24 5.83 -1.14
N HIS A 141 11.08 4.67 -1.78
CA HIS A 141 11.52 3.37 -1.28
C HIS A 141 13.03 3.35 -1.05
N GLU A 142 13.80 3.86 -2.02
CA GLU A 142 15.25 3.93 -1.89
C GLU A 142 15.69 4.79 -0.71
N ARG A 143 15.07 5.96 -0.51
CA ARG A 143 15.35 6.82 0.64
C ARG A 143 14.97 6.16 1.95
N ARG A 144 13.90 5.37 1.97
CA ARG A 144 13.41 4.66 3.16
C ARG A 144 14.32 3.50 3.57
N VAL A 145 14.82 2.72 2.61
CA VAL A 145 15.70 1.56 2.86
C VAL A 145 17.13 1.97 3.23
N ARG A 146 17.55 3.20 2.90
CA ARG A 146 18.86 3.75 3.29
C ARG A 146 18.90 4.37 4.68
N ARG A 147 17.75 4.52 5.35
CA ARG A 147 17.65 5.01 6.74
C ARG A 147 17.70 3.85 7.71
#